data_AF-A0A7C5MG72-F1
#
_entry.id   AF-A0A7C5MG72-F1
#
_cell.length_a   1.000
_cell.length_b   1.000
_cell.length_c   1.000
_cell.angle_alpha   90.00
_cell.angle_beta   90.00
_cell.angle_gamma   90.00
#
_symmetry.space_group_name_H-M   'P 1'
#
loop_
_entity.id
_entity.type
_entity.pdbx_description
1 polymer ?
#
loop_
_entity_poly.entity_id
_entity_poly.type
_entity_poly.pdbx_seq_one_letter_code
_entity_poly.pdbx_strand_id
1 'polypeptide(L)'
;MNNREFKMEELLKEIKENFVELIEKAELSIDLAYSAIIFNNVEIGEDVLEVFESVNELYWKLQKHILLLAKHLVKPEKLAPALVAIHNLREISKSSLLLSDLVLRGLPMHEVLSSIFTSSNETFVKVQVTSTSKLVGKTIKECKIQDNTGMRIICIKRGQAWIYGPTGDTKIEAGDILFAKGPIEGEEALKQLV
;
A
#
# COMPACT_ATOMS: atom_id res chain seq x y z
N MET A 1 -13.07 10.94 -35.10
CA MET A 1 -11.90 11.01 -34.19
C MET A 1 -10.65 10.75 -35.01
N ASN A 2 -9.66 11.65 -34.93
CA ASN A 2 -8.41 11.48 -35.64
C ASN A 2 -7.47 10.53 -34.87
N ASN A 3 -6.60 9.76 -35.54
CA ASN A 3 -5.72 8.76 -34.89
C ASN A 3 -4.82 9.36 -33.78
N ARG A 4 -4.51 10.67 -33.87
CA ARG A 4 -3.78 11.42 -32.84
C ARG A 4 -4.59 11.69 -31.56
N GLU A 5 -5.89 11.94 -31.68
CA GLU A 5 -6.75 12.22 -30.51
C GLU A 5 -6.97 10.94 -29.70
N PHE A 6 -7.21 9.82 -30.38
CA PHE A 6 -7.36 8.52 -29.73
C PHE A 6 -6.11 8.12 -28.92
N LYS A 7 -4.91 8.28 -29.51
CA LYS A 7 -3.64 7.97 -28.84
C LYS A 7 -3.34 8.89 -27.64
N MET A 8 -3.91 10.10 -27.65
CA MET A 8 -3.78 11.06 -26.54
C MET A 8 -4.69 10.68 -25.37
N GLU A 9 -5.93 10.30 -25.65
CA GLU A 9 -6.87 9.83 -24.63
C GLU A 9 -6.37 8.57 -23.93
N GLU A 10 -5.79 7.63 -24.69
CA GLU A 10 -5.18 6.42 -24.14
C GLU A 10 -4.00 6.74 -23.22
N LEU A 11 -3.09 7.64 -23.63
CA LEU A 11 -1.97 8.08 -22.81
C LEU A 11 -2.43 8.77 -21.51
N LEU A 12 -3.46 9.61 -21.58
CA LEU A 12 -4.04 10.27 -20.40
C LEU A 12 -4.67 9.26 -19.43
N LYS A 13 -5.35 8.25 -19.96
CA LYS A 13 -5.92 7.15 -19.16
C LYS A 13 -4.81 6.39 -18.44
N GLU A 14 -3.76 6.00 -19.16
CA GLU A 14 -2.61 5.31 -18.55
C GLU A 14 -1.92 6.18 -17.49
N ILE A 15 -1.73 7.48 -17.73
CA ILE A 15 -1.14 8.39 -16.73
C ILE A 15 -2.00 8.38 -15.46
N LYS A 16 -3.32 8.50 -15.61
CA LYS A 16 -4.24 8.51 -14.47
C LYS A 16 -4.17 7.20 -13.68
N GLU A 17 -4.21 6.06 -14.36
CA GLU A 17 -4.16 4.74 -13.74
C GLU A 17 -2.84 4.51 -13.00
N ASN A 18 -1.70 4.76 -13.65
CA ASN A 18 -0.39 4.61 -13.02
C ASN A 18 -0.18 5.61 -11.86
N PHE A 19 -0.82 6.79 -11.91
CA PHE A 19 -0.73 7.78 -10.82
C PHE A 19 -1.52 7.32 -9.59
N VAL A 20 -2.70 6.71 -9.79
CA VAL A 20 -3.45 6.07 -8.70
C VAL A 20 -2.63 4.94 -8.08
N GLU A 21 -2.06 4.07 -8.92
CA GLU A 21 -1.21 2.97 -8.44
C GLU A 21 0.02 3.47 -7.67
N LEU A 22 0.63 4.58 -8.10
CA LEU A 22 1.76 5.21 -7.40
C LEU A 22 1.35 5.69 -6.00
N ILE A 23 0.18 6.31 -5.85
CA ILE A 23 -0.35 6.72 -4.54
C ILE A 23 -0.55 5.48 -3.67
N GLU A 24 -1.25 4.47 -4.18
CA GLU A 24 -1.57 3.26 -3.43
C GLU A 24 -0.31 2.52 -2.95
N LYS A 25 0.72 2.42 -3.79
CA LYS A 25 2.00 1.79 -3.41
C LYS A 25 2.81 2.64 -2.44
N ALA A 26 2.78 3.96 -2.56
CA ALA A 26 3.43 4.84 -1.60
C ALA A 26 2.76 4.78 -0.21
N GLU A 27 1.43 4.69 -0.15
CA GLU A 27 0.70 4.45 1.10
C GLU A 27 1.05 3.08 1.69
N LEU A 28 1.03 2.03 0.86
CA LEU A 28 1.38 0.68 1.26
C LEU A 28 2.80 0.58 1.83
N SER A 29 3.80 1.27 1.24
CA SER A 29 5.17 1.21 1.77
C SER A 29 5.26 1.79 3.19
N ILE A 30 4.48 2.82 3.49
CA ILE A 30 4.41 3.41 4.84
C ILE A 30 3.74 2.43 5.81
N ASP A 31 2.61 1.86 5.42
CA ASP A 31 1.85 0.94 6.25
C ASP A 31 2.65 -0.35 6.56
N LEU A 32 3.40 -0.86 5.58
CA LEU A 32 4.33 -1.98 5.79
C LEU A 32 5.49 -1.60 6.70
N ALA A 33 6.11 -0.44 6.50
CA ALA A 33 7.21 0.00 7.37
C ALA A 33 6.75 0.13 8.84
N TYR A 34 5.58 0.71 9.08
CA TYR A 34 5.01 0.75 10.43
C TYR A 34 4.67 -0.65 10.96
N SER A 35 4.09 -1.52 10.14
CA SER A 35 3.83 -2.91 10.53
C SER A 35 5.11 -3.66 10.89
N ALA A 36 6.19 -3.49 10.12
CA ALA A 36 7.48 -4.09 10.39
C ALA A 36 8.02 -3.65 11.76
N ILE A 37 7.93 -2.34 12.05
CA ILE A 37 8.38 -1.76 13.31
C ILE A 37 7.52 -2.25 14.47
N ILE A 38 6.19 -2.14 14.38
CA ILE A 38 5.24 -2.51 15.44
C ILE A 38 5.33 -4.00 15.80
N PHE A 39 5.39 -4.87 14.78
CA PHE A 39 5.42 -6.31 14.97
C PHE A 39 6.84 -6.89 15.07
N ASN A 40 7.88 -6.04 15.05
CA ASN A 40 9.28 -6.42 15.00
C ASN A 40 9.54 -7.52 13.95
N ASN A 41 9.01 -7.32 12.74
CA ASN A 41 8.99 -8.32 11.69
C ASN A 41 9.95 -7.92 10.54
N VAL A 42 11.11 -8.59 10.51
CA VAL A 42 12.17 -8.38 9.51
C VAL A 42 11.67 -8.63 8.10
N GLU A 43 10.85 -9.66 7.89
CA GLU A 43 10.32 -10.05 6.57
C GLU A 43 9.46 -8.93 5.96
N ILE A 44 8.55 -8.34 6.76
CA ILE A 44 7.78 -7.16 6.32
C ILE A 44 8.74 -6.00 6.00
N GLY A 45 9.81 -5.84 6.79
CA GLY A 45 10.82 -4.82 6.56
C GLY A 45 11.59 -4.99 5.26
N GLU A 46 11.90 -6.24 4.87
CA GLU A 46 12.51 -6.57 3.57
C GLU A 46 11.53 -6.25 2.44
N ASP A 47 10.25 -6.55 2.63
CA ASP A 47 9.22 -6.32 1.62
C ASP A 47 8.87 -4.84 1.39
N VAL A 48 9.21 -3.94 2.32
CA VAL A 48 9.17 -2.48 2.06
C VAL A 48 10.09 -2.12 0.87
N LEU A 49 11.23 -2.80 0.72
CA LEU A 49 12.14 -2.60 -0.40
C LEU A 49 11.49 -3.00 -1.72
N GLU A 50 10.80 -4.13 -1.76
CA GLU A 50 10.10 -4.60 -2.96
C GLU A 50 9.03 -3.61 -3.42
N VAL A 51 8.22 -3.10 -2.47
CA VAL A 51 7.21 -2.08 -2.77
C VAL A 51 7.86 -0.80 -3.27
N PHE A 52 8.98 -0.37 -2.68
CA PHE A 52 9.71 0.82 -3.13
C PHE A 52 10.26 0.67 -4.55
N GLU A 53 10.81 -0.48 -4.93
CA GLU A 53 11.28 -0.70 -6.30
C GLU A 53 10.13 -0.59 -7.29
N SER A 54 8.95 -1.13 -6.95
CA SER A 54 7.75 -0.96 -7.78
C SER A 54 7.30 0.51 -7.88
N VAL A 55 7.40 1.29 -6.80
CA VAL A 55 7.19 2.75 -6.83
C VAL A 55 8.19 3.44 -7.77
N ASN A 56 9.45 3.02 -7.76
CA ASN A 56 10.53 3.58 -8.56
C ASN A 56 10.32 3.29 -10.07
N GLU A 57 9.82 2.10 -10.42
CA GLU A 57 9.40 1.76 -11.78
C GLU A 57 8.25 2.66 -12.28
N LEU A 58 7.20 2.82 -11.46
CA LEU A 58 6.07 3.70 -11.78
C LEU A 58 6.51 5.16 -11.91
N TYR A 59 7.42 5.62 -11.06
CA TYR A 59 8.00 6.97 -11.12
C TYR A 59 8.61 7.23 -12.51
N TRP A 60 9.48 6.34 -13.00
CA TRP A 60 10.10 6.51 -14.32
C TRP A 60 9.09 6.40 -15.47
N LYS A 61 8.14 5.47 -15.37
CA LYS A 61 7.07 5.29 -16.35
C LYS A 61 6.21 6.56 -16.48
N LEU A 62 5.76 7.11 -15.35
CA LEU A 62 4.95 8.32 -15.31
C LEU A 62 5.69 9.54 -15.82
N GLN A 63 6.96 9.74 -15.46
CA GLN A 63 7.77 10.84 -16.00
C GLN A 63 7.87 10.77 -17.53
N LYS A 64 8.15 9.57 -18.07
CA LYS A 64 8.19 9.36 -19.52
C LYS A 64 6.84 9.72 -20.17
N HIS A 65 5.73 9.28 -19.59
CA HIS A 65 4.39 9.56 -20.14
C HIS A 65 4.05 11.05 -20.09
N ILE A 66 4.42 11.75 -19.01
CA ILE A 66 4.26 13.20 -18.91
C ILE A 66 5.08 13.93 -19.97
N LEU A 67 6.32 13.52 -20.23
CA LEU A 67 7.15 14.11 -21.28
C LEU A 67 6.58 13.86 -22.69
N LEU A 68 5.98 12.69 -22.92
CA LEU A 68 5.27 12.40 -24.18
C LEU A 68 4.03 13.28 -24.33
N LEU A 69 3.23 13.43 -23.27
CA LEU A 69 2.06 14.30 -23.23
C LEU A 69 2.44 15.77 -23.49
N ALA A 70 3.56 16.23 -22.94
CA ALA A 70 4.06 17.60 -23.11
C ALA A 70 4.23 18.00 -24.58
N LYS A 71 4.57 17.06 -25.47
CA LYS A 71 4.73 17.30 -26.93
C LYS A 71 3.45 17.76 -27.61
N HIS A 72 2.31 17.53 -26.99
CA HIS A 72 0.99 17.81 -27.55
C HIS A 72 0.30 19.00 -26.88
N LEU A 73 0.91 19.61 -25.87
CA LEU A 73 0.36 20.76 -25.16
C LEU A 73 0.97 22.05 -25.67
N VAL A 74 0.12 23.07 -25.83
CA VAL A 74 0.57 24.45 -26.10
C VAL A 74 1.32 25.03 -24.90
N LYS A 75 0.97 24.59 -23.68
CA LYS A 75 1.53 25.06 -22.40
C LYS A 75 1.97 23.86 -21.54
N PRO A 76 3.15 23.26 -21.83
CA PRO A 76 3.64 22.08 -21.11
C PRO A 76 3.95 22.34 -19.63
N GLU A 77 4.18 23.59 -19.24
CA GLU A 77 4.38 24.00 -17.85
C GLU A 77 3.20 23.62 -16.93
N LYS A 78 2.01 23.41 -17.48
CA LYS A 78 0.84 22.91 -16.74
C LYS A 78 1.04 21.51 -16.17
N LEU A 79 2.00 20.74 -16.67
CA LEU A 79 2.33 19.40 -16.17
C LEU A 79 3.31 19.43 -14.99
N ALA A 80 3.92 20.58 -14.67
CA ALA A 80 4.88 20.70 -13.57
C ALA A 80 4.33 20.22 -12.21
N PRO A 81 3.07 20.53 -11.81
CA PRO A 81 2.52 20.02 -10.56
C PRO A 81 2.45 18.49 -10.50
N ALA A 82 2.16 17.83 -11.62
CA ALA A 82 2.12 16.37 -11.68
C ALA A 82 3.52 15.76 -11.47
N LEU A 83 4.56 16.34 -12.09
CA LEU A 83 5.95 15.91 -11.88
C LEU A 83 6.38 16.07 -10.41
N VAL A 84 6.04 17.20 -9.80
CA VAL A 84 6.33 17.46 -8.37
C VAL A 84 5.62 16.43 -7.49
N ALA A 85 4.34 16.15 -7.75
CA ALA A 85 3.58 15.16 -6.99
C ALA A 85 4.18 13.75 -7.11
N ILE A 86 4.53 13.32 -8.34
CA ILE A 86 5.19 12.02 -8.59
C ILE A 86 6.51 11.92 -7.82
N HIS A 87 7.32 12.98 -7.83
CA HIS A 87 8.58 13.01 -7.11
C HIS A 87 8.38 12.93 -5.59
N ASN A 88 7.46 13.70 -5.05
CA ASN A 88 7.19 13.70 -3.62
C ASN A 88 6.65 12.34 -3.14
N LEU A 89 5.77 11.70 -3.91
CA LEU A 89 5.27 10.34 -3.59
C LEU A 89 6.42 9.33 -3.53
N ARG A 90 7.38 9.40 -4.46
CA ARG A 90 8.59 8.57 -4.41
C ARG A 90 9.43 8.85 -3.17
N GLU A 91 9.68 10.11 -2.82
CA GLU A 91 10.50 10.46 -1.65
C GLU A 91 9.83 10.06 -0.32
N ILE A 92 8.50 10.15 -0.23
CA ILE A 92 7.73 9.61 0.89
C ILE A 92 7.96 8.10 0.99
N SER A 93 7.80 7.36 -0.10
CA SER A 93 8.01 5.92 -0.12
C SER A 93 9.46 5.52 0.21
N LYS A 94 10.44 6.29 -0.27
CA LYS A 94 11.85 6.11 0.11
C LYS A 94 12.07 6.29 1.60
N SER A 95 11.35 7.20 2.25
CA SER A 95 11.44 7.41 3.70
C SER A 95 10.94 6.19 4.48
N SER A 96 10.00 5.42 3.92
CA SER A 96 9.57 4.13 4.49
C SER A 96 10.73 3.13 4.61
N LEU A 97 11.73 3.17 3.71
CA LEU A 97 12.92 2.32 3.82
C LEU A 97 13.78 2.64 5.05
N LEU A 98 13.84 3.90 5.45
CA LEU A 98 14.57 4.31 6.65
C LEU A 98 13.90 3.78 7.92
N LEU A 99 12.56 3.68 7.89
CA LEU A 99 11.78 3.10 8.96
C LEU A 99 12.00 1.59 9.05
N SER A 100 11.94 0.87 7.92
CA SER A 100 12.22 -0.57 7.89
C SER A 100 13.67 -0.91 8.27
N ASP A 101 14.65 -0.07 7.90
CA ASP A 101 16.07 -0.26 8.22
C ASP A 101 16.33 -0.40 9.73
N LEU A 102 15.51 0.23 10.59
CA LEU A 102 15.59 0.05 12.04
C LEU A 102 15.38 -1.42 12.43
N VAL A 103 14.38 -2.06 11.83
CA VAL A 103 14.02 -3.46 12.07
C VAL A 103 15.05 -4.40 11.43
N LEU A 104 15.49 -4.10 10.20
CA LEU A 104 16.51 -4.89 9.49
C LEU A 104 17.84 -4.95 10.24
N ARG A 105 18.19 -3.88 10.96
CA ARG A 105 19.40 -3.82 11.81
C ARG A 105 19.19 -4.43 13.20
N GLY A 106 18.00 -4.94 13.50
CA GLY A 106 17.66 -5.50 14.81
C GLY A 106 17.71 -4.47 15.94
N LEU A 107 17.50 -3.18 15.63
CA LEU A 107 17.48 -2.14 16.65
C LEU A 107 16.16 -2.24 17.44
N PRO A 108 16.21 -2.28 18.78
CA PRO A 108 15.00 -2.39 19.58
C PRO A 108 14.15 -1.13 19.42
N MET A 109 12.83 -1.32 19.28
CA MET A 109 11.89 -0.21 19.36
C MET A 109 11.98 0.42 20.75
N HIS A 110 12.27 1.72 20.81
CA HIS A 110 12.25 2.48 22.07
C HIS A 110 10.81 2.71 22.52
N GLU A 111 10.55 2.69 23.83
CA GLU A 111 9.19 2.82 24.41
C GLU A 111 8.43 4.07 23.94
N VAL A 112 9.15 5.16 23.67
CA VAL A 112 8.59 6.39 23.11
C VAL A 112 7.90 6.15 21.77
N LEU A 113 8.50 5.36 20.88
CA LEU A 113 7.89 5.02 19.58
C LEU A 113 6.64 4.17 19.78
N SER A 114 6.68 3.21 20.71
CA SER A 114 5.50 2.39 21.05
C SER A 114 4.32 3.27 21.50
N SER A 115 4.59 4.29 22.32
CA SER A 115 3.54 5.19 22.82
C SER A 115 2.87 6.03 21.73
N ILE A 116 3.61 6.39 20.67
CA ILE A 116 3.08 7.15 19.53
C ILE A 116 2.04 6.32 18.77
N PHE A 117 2.32 5.03 18.52
CA PHE A 117 1.38 4.14 17.82
C PHE A 117 0.14 3.80 18.65
N THR A 118 0.24 3.77 19.98
CA THR A 118 -0.94 3.62 20.85
C THR A 118 -1.80 4.88 20.87
N SER A 119 -1.21 6.05 20.58
CA SER A 119 -1.89 7.36 20.61
C SER A 119 -2.46 7.81 19.26
N SER A 120 -2.19 7.09 18.17
CA SER A 120 -2.72 7.41 16.84
C SER A 120 -4.19 6.99 16.69
N ASN A 121 -4.94 7.70 15.85
CA ASN A 121 -6.33 7.35 15.51
C ASN A 121 -6.45 6.01 14.76
N GLU A 122 -5.34 5.46 14.27
CA GLU A 122 -5.29 4.18 13.58
C GLU A 122 -4.30 3.26 14.29
N THR A 123 -4.66 1.98 14.41
CA THR A 123 -3.81 0.89 14.91
C THR A 123 -3.53 -0.11 13.81
N PHE A 124 -2.51 -0.93 14.02
CA PHE A 124 -2.16 -2.05 13.16
C PHE A 124 -2.43 -3.36 13.89
N VAL A 125 -3.11 -4.29 13.23
CA VAL A 125 -3.52 -5.57 13.81
C VAL A 125 -3.05 -6.71 12.93
N LYS A 126 -2.55 -7.77 13.58
CA LYS A 126 -2.24 -9.06 12.96
C LYS A 126 -3.25 -10.11 13.43
N VAL A 127 -3.96 -10.72 12.49
CA VAL A 127 -4.93 -11.80 12.78
C VAL A 127 -4.66 -13.02 11.90
N GLN A 128 -4.86 -14.22 12.45
CA GLN A 128 -4.75 -15.46 11.70
C GLN A 128 -6.15 -16.00 11.37
N VAL A 129 -6.41 -16.27 10.10
CA VAL A 129 -7.68 -16.82 9.62
C VAL A 129 -7.76 -18.30 9.97
N THR A 130 -8.69 -18.67 10.86
CA THR A 130 -8.91 -20.07 11.22
C THR A 130 -9.66 -20.81 10.12
N SER A 131 -9.57 -22.15 10.09
CA SER A 131 -10.34 -22.97 9.15
C SER A 131 -11.87 -22.85 9.34
N THR A 132 -12.30 -22.38 10.51
CA THR A 132 -13.72 -22.13 10.85
C THR A 132 -14.16 -20.69 10.59
N SER A 133 -13.25 -19.82 10.13
CA SER A 133 -13.55 -18.41 9.87
C SER A 133 -14.62 -18.24 8.80
N LYS A 134 -15.47 -17.21 8.98
CA LYS A 134 -16.47 -16.79 8.00
C LYS A 134 -15.88 -16.15 6.74
N LEU A 135 -14.58 -15.86 6.75
CA LEU A 135 -13.83 -15.23 5.66
C LEU A 135 -13.27 -16.25 4.67
N VAL A 136 -13.10 -17.52 5.09
CA VAL A 136 -12.48 -18.54 4.24
C VAL A 136 -13.29 -18.74 2.96
N GLY A 137 -12.58 -18.66 1.84
CA GLY A 137 -13.14 -18.89 0.52
C GLY A 137 -13.87 -17.69 -0.09
N LYS A 138 -13.91 -16.54 0.60
CA LYS A 138 -14.52 -15.30 0.10
C LYS A 138 -13.48 -14.29 -0.32
N THR A 139 -13.86 -13.39 -1.22
CA THR A 139 -13.02 -12.23 -1.58
C THR A 139 -13.09 -11.14 -0.51
N ILE A 140 -12.08 -10.28 -0.44
CA ILE A 140 -12.07 -9.12 0.48
C ILE A 140 -13.34 -8.27 0.30
N LYS A 141 -13.76 -8.07 -0.95
CA LYS A 141 -14.97 -7.32 -1.31
C LYS A 141 -16.25 -7.99 -0.79
N GLU A 142 -16.34 -9.31 -0.84
CA GLU A 142 -17.48 -10.06 -0.30
C GLU A 142 -17.52 -10.03 1.23
N CYS A 143 -16.35 -10.07 1.87
CA CYS A 143 -16.22 -10.02 3.32
C CYS A 143 -16.60 -8.66 3.91
N LYS A 144 -16.49 -7.59 3.10
CA LYS A 144 -16.78 -6.20 3.52
C LYS A 144 -16.11 -5.83 4.84
N ILE A 145 -14.86 -6.25 5.01
CA ILE A 145 -14.12 -6.11 6.27
C ILE A 145 -14.07 -4.62 6.65
N GLN A 146 -13.65 -3.77 5.72
CA GLN A 146 -13.55 -2.33 5.95
C GLN A 146 -14.89 -1.68 6.30
N ASP A 147 -16.00 -2.08 5.68
CA ASP A 147 -17.33 -1.53 5.98
C ASP A 147 -17.82 -1.96 7.38
N ASN A 148 -17.52 -3.20 7.78
CA ASN A 148 -18.03 -3.80 9.02
C ASN A 148 -17.17 -3.45 10.25
N THR A 149 -15.87 -3.24 10.07
CA THR A 149 -14.93 -3.08 11.18
C THR A 149 -14.11 -1.79 11.09
N GLY A 150 -14.14 -1.08 9.96
CA GLY A 150 -13.22 0.02 9.70
C GLY A 150 -11.79 -0.42 9.37
N MET A 151 -11.48 -1.72 9.45
CA MET A 151 -10.14 -2.25 9.20
C MET A 151 -9.94 -2.53 7.70
N ARG A 152 -8.88 -1.96 7.14
CA ARG A 152 -8.41 -2.26 5.78
C ARG A 152 -7.29 -3.28 5.84
N ILE A 153 -7.37 -4.36 5.06
CA ILE A 153 -6.28 -5.32 4.91
C ILE A 153 -5.17 -4.68 4.07
N ILE A 154 -3.97 -4.59 4.64
CA ILE A 154 -2.78 -3.99 3.99
C ILE A 154 -1.91 -5.06 3.32
N CYS A 155 -1.78 -6.23 3.94
CA CYS A 155 -1.12 -7.38 3.34
C CYS A 155 -1.63 -8.71 3.93
N ILE A 156 -1.39 -9.79 3.18
CA ILE A 156 -1.72 -11.16 3.58
C ILE A 156 -0.46 -12.00 3.48
N LYS A 157 -0.07 -12.65 4.56
CA LYS A 157 0.93 -13.73 4.52
C LYS A 157 0.23 -15.07 4.33
N ARG A 158 0.56 -15.76 3.24
CA ARG A 158 0.04 -17.09 2.89
C ARG A 158 1.19 -18.09 2.80
N GLY A 159 1.38 -18.84 3.88
CA GLY A 159 2.54 -19.73 4.00
C GLY A 159 3.85 -18.95 3.96
N GLN A 160 4.61 -19.10 2.88
CA GLN A 160 5.88 -18.39 2.64
C GLN A 160 5.73 -17.22 1.65
N ALA A 161 4.54 -17.00 1.09
CA ALA A 161 4.29 -15.92 0.14
C ALA A 161 3.57 -14.76 0.81
N TRP A 162 3.81 -13.55 0.29
CA TRP A 162 3.09 -12.35 0.69
C TRP A 162 2.26 -11.81 -0.46
N ILE A 163 1.09 -11.30 -0.10
CA ILE A 163 0.17 -10.59 -1.00
C ILE A 163 0.07 -9.16 -0.47
N TYR A 164 0.67 -8.25 -1.20
CA TYR A 164 0.79 -6.83 -0.84
C TYR A 164 -0.25 -5.99 -1.54
N GLY A 165 -0.91 -5.09 -0.79
CA GLY A 165 -1.99 -4.27 -1.32
C GLY A 165 -3.11 -5.10 -1.95
N PRO A 166 -3.67 -6.10 -1.24
CA PRO A 166 -4.64 -7.01 -1.82
C PRO A 166 -5.87 -6.23 -2.29
N THR A 167 -6.30 -6.48 -3.52
CA THR A 167 -7.49 -5.85 -4.09
C THR A 167 -8.76 -6.50 -3.56
N GLY A 168 -9.91 -5.87 -3.82
CA GLY A 168 -11.21 -6.43 -3.45
C GLY A 168 -11.47 -7.85 -3.96
N ASP A 169 -10.85 -8.25 -5.06
CA ASP A 169 -11.01 -9.58 -5.67
C ASP A 169 -10.08 -10.64 -5.05
N THR A 170 -9.17 -10.24 -4.15
CA THR A 170 -8.27 -11.17 -3.46
C THR A 170 -9.08 -12.10 -2.57
N LYS A 171 -8.92 -13.41 -2.77
CA LYS A 171 -9.60 -14.45 -2.00
C LYS A 171 -8.84 -14.76 -0.71
N ILE A 172 -9.55 -14.81 0.41
CA ILE A 172 -8.99 -15.16 1.73
C ILE A 172 -9.06 -16.68 1.91
N GLU A 173 -7.96 -17.26 2.40
CA GLU A 173 -7.80 -18.70 2.61
C GLU A 173 -7.53 -19.01 4.10
N ALA A 174 -7.85 -20.25 4.50
CA ALA A 174 -7.56 -20.71 5.85
C ALA A 174 -6.04 -20.75 6.08
N GLY A 175 -5.59 -20.26 7.23
CA GLY A 175 -4.17 -20.13 7.56
C GLY A 175 -3.52 -18.85 7.06
N ASP A 176 -4.23 -18.01 6.29
CA ASP A 176 -3.77 -16.66 5.98
C ASP A 176 -3.54 -15.86 7.27
N ILE A 177 -2.47 -15.08 7.30
CA ILE A 177 -2.25 -14.07 8.33
C ILE A 177 -2.54 -12.72 7.69
N LEU A 178 -3.62 -12.08 8.13
CA LEU A 178 -4.01 -10.76 7.66
C LEU A 178 -3.35 -9.70 8.54
N PHE A 179 -2.70 -8.75 7.89
CA PHE A 179 -2.29 -7.51 8.52
C PHE A 179 -3.29 -6.44 8.10
N ALA A 180 -3.84 -5.74 9.07
CA ALA A 180 -4.87 -4.75 8.86
C ALA A 180 -4.56 -3.45 9.60
N LYS A 181 -5.09 -2.35 9.08
CA LYS A 181 -4.98 -1.02 9.64
C LYS A 181 -6.34 -0.36 9.72
N GLY A 182 -6.62 0.36 10.79
CA GLY A 182 -7.89 1.07 10.97
C GLY A 182 -8.08 1.57 12.40
N PRO A 183 -9.29 2.04 12.77
CA PRO A 183 -9.57 2.57 14.09
C PRO A 183 -9.41 1.49 15.17
N ILE A 184 -8.96 1.85 16.37
CA ILE A 184 -8.67 0.89 17.44
C ILE A 184 -9.89 0.05 17.84
N GLU A 185 -11.09 0.62 17.75
CA GLU A 185 -12.36 -0.05 18.03
C GLU A 185 -12.67 -1.17 17.01
N GLY A 186 -12.10 -1.08 15.81
CA GLY A 186 -12.25 -2.06 14.74
C GLY A 186 -11.50 -3.36 14.96
N GLU A 187 -10.54 -3.38 15.89
CA GLU A 187 -9.65 -4.52 16.12
C GLU A 187 -10.43 -5.74 16.62
N GLU A 188 -11.23 -5.55 17.65
CA GLU A 188 -12.04 -6.64 18.23
C GLU A 188 -13.09 -7.13 17.23
N ALA A 189 -13.68 -6.23 16.44
CA ALA A 189 -14.62 -6.61 15.40
C ALA A 189 -13.94 -7.47 14.31
N LEU A 190 -12.70 -7.15 13.91
CA LEU A 190 -11.93 -7.97 12.97
C LEU A 190 -11.57 -9.34 13.56
N LYS A 191 -11.14 -9.40 14.82
CA LYS A 191 -10.82 -10.66 15.51
C LYS A 191 -12.01 -11.62 15.59
N GLN A 192 -13.24 -11.12 15.66
CA GLN A 192 -14.45 -11.94 15.67
C GLN A 192 -14.82 -12.55 14.30
N LEU A 193 -14.20 -12.08 13.21
CA LEU A 193 -14.44 -12.60 11.86
C LEU A 193 -13.51 -13.76 11.49
N VAL A 194 -12.32 -13.84 12.12
CA VAL A 194 -11.26 -14.82 11.84
C VAL A 194 -11.36 -16.10 12.69
#